data_AF-A0A960G362-F1
#
_entry.id   AF-A0A960G362-F1
#
_cell.length_a   1.000
_cell.length_b   1.000
_cell.length_c   1.000
_cell.angle_alpha   90.00
_cell.angle_beta   90.00
_cell.angle_gamma   90.00
#
_symmetry.space_group_name_H-M   'P 1'
#
loop_
_entity.id
_entity.type
_entity.pdbx_description
1 polymer ?
#
loop_
_entity_poly.entity_id
_entity_poly.type
_entity_poly.pdbx_seq_one_letter_code
_entity_poly.pdbx_strand_id
1 'polypeptide(L)'
;MRIFHIATAADWAAVKRTGSYEVSTLGRTLAEEGFIHASRREQVASTFARFYAEVHEPLVLLTIETDRLTAPWREDEVDGATFPHIYGPLNRAAVVGVQPLNADGGTEPLTILFVREMVLRIVLAVVGMLLVAAGVTAGKSLHAGWGALAGAGVGVAAAALLFAVVLRRRG
;
A
#
# COMPACT_ATOMS: atom_id res chain seq x y z
N MET A 1 -17.72 -13.60 -14.16
CA MET A 1 -16.26 -13.92 -14.25
C MET A 1 -15.48 -12.95 -13.38
N ARG A 2 -14.29 -13.33 -12.89
CA ARG A 2 -13.40 -12.41 -12.16
C ARG A 2 -12.29 -11.89 -13.06
N ILE A 3 -12.13 -10.58 -13.09
CA ILE A 3 -11.01 -9.87 -13.72
C ILE A 3 -10.28 -9.03 -12.67
N PHE A 4 -9.06 -8.64 -12.99
CA PHE A 4 -8.15 -7.99 -12.05
C PHE A 4 -7.61 -6.70 -12.60
N HIS A 5 -7.55 -5.66 -11.78
CA HIS A 5 -6.96 -4.38 -12.13
C HIS A 5 -5.94 -3.99 -11.06
N ILE A 6 -4.77 -3.53 -11.48
CA ILE A 6 -3.74 -3.00 -10.59
C ILE A 6 -3.97 -1.49 -10.48
N ALA A 7 -4.13 -0.99 -9.26
CA ALA A 7 -4.34 0.41 -8.97
C ALA A 7 -3.33 0.90 -7.93
N THR A 8 -3.05 2.19 -7.91
CA THR A 8 -2.43 2.80 -6.73
C THR A 8 -3.43 2.78 -5.57
N ALA A 9 -2.93 2.61 -4.35
CA ALA A 9 -3.78 2.65 -3.16
C ALA A 9 -4.46 4.02 -3.01
N ALA A 10 -3.81 5.10 -3.47
CA ALA A 10 -4.33 6.45 -3.46
C ALA A 10 -5.53 6.62 -4.41
N ASP A 11 -5.40 6.17 -5.66
CA ASP A 11 -6.48 6.26 -6.66
C ASP A 11 -7.70 5.44 -6.23
N TRP A 12 -7.46 4.23 -5.70
CA TRP A 12 -8.55 3.43 -5.16
C TRP A 12 -9.22 4.07 -3.93
N ALA A 13 -8.44 4.71 -3.05
CA ALA A 13 -9.00 5.39 -1.88
C ALA A 13 -9.89 6.58 -2.28
N ALA A 14 -9.59 7.27 -3.38
CA ALA A 14 -10.36 8.41 -3.89
C ALA A 14 -11.81 8.02 -4.26
N VAL A 15 -12.06 6.76 -4.63
CA VAL A 15 -13.38 6.22 -4.96
C VAL A 15 -14.40 6.41 -3.84
N LYS A 16 -13.96 6.45 -2.58
CA LYS A 16 -14.86 6.73 -1.43
C LYS A 16 -15.56 8.09 -1.55
N ARG A 17 -14.90 9.06 -2.19
CA ARG A 17 -15.39 10.43 -2.37
C ARG A 17 -16.08 10.61 -3.72
N THR A 18 -15.56 10.01 -4.78
CA THR A 18 -16.04 10.19 -6.16
C THR A 18 -17.16 9.23 -6.55
N GLY A 19 -17.25 8.06 -5.91
CA GLY A 19 -18.25 7.02 -6.22
C GLY A 19 -17.85 6.08 -7.36
N SER A 20 -17.08 6.56 -8.33
CA SER A 20 -16.49 5.79 -9.45
C SER A 20 -14.96 5.81 -9.42
N TYR A 21 -14.37 4.77 -10.01
CA TYR A 21 -12.95 4.70 -10.33
C TYR A 21 -12.73 4.91 -11.83
N GLU A 22 -11.82 5.83 -12.18
CA GLU A 22 -11.67 6.34 -13.56
C GLU A 22 -10.20 6.38 -14.00
N VAL A 23 -9.33 5.60 -13.37
CA VAL A 23 -7.94 5.43 -13.80
C VAL A 23 -7.87 4.19 -14.70
N SER A 24 -7.29 4.34 -15.89
CA SER A 24 -7.21 3.26 -16.88
C SER A 24 -6.05 2.30 -16.59
N THR A 25 -4.88 2.88 -16.33
CA THR A 25 -3.63 2.20 -15.96
C THR A 25 -2.70 3.23 -15.32
N LEU A 26 -1.46 2.84 -14.99
CA LEU A 26 -0.47 3.71 -14.37
C LEU A 26 -0.33 5.05 -15.14
N GLY A 27 -0.68 6.16 -14.49
CA GLY A 27 -0.56 7.50 -15.04
C GLY A 27 -1.51 7.85 -16.18
N ARG A 28 -2.53 7.01 -16.45
CA ARG A 28 -3.52 7.23 -17.52
C ARG A 28 -4.93 7.14 -16.98
N THR A 29 -5.77 8.08 -17.37
CA THR A 29 -7.19 8.12 -17.02
C THR A 29 -8.07 7.39 -18.04
N LEU A 30 -9.28 7.02 -17.64
CA LEU A 30 -10.31 6.50 -18.52
C LEU A 30 -10.63 7.46 -19.68
N ALA A 31 -10.57 8.77 -19.44
CA ALA A 31 -10.84 9.77 -20.47
C ALA A 31 -9.75 9.79 -21.56
N GLU A 32 -8.51 9.44 -21.22
CA GLU A 32 -7.38 9.42 -22.17
C GLU A 32 -7.34 8.14 -23.01
N GLU A 33 -7.61 6.98 -22.39
CA GLU A 33 -7.51 5.67 -23.07
C GLU A 33 -8.87 5.17 -23.63
N GLY A 34 -9.98 5.63 -23.06
CA GLY A 34 -11.34 5.22 -23.44
C GLY A 34 -11.82 3.91 -22.80
N PHE A 35 -10.96 3.20 -22.06
CA PHE A 35 -11.29 2.00 -21.29
C PHE A 35 -10.32 1.84 -20.10
N ILE A 36 -10.66 0.98 -19.14
CA ILE A 36 -9.79 0.58 -18.03
C ILE A 36 -9.18 -0.78 -18.33
N HIS A 37 -7.85 -0.88 -18.22
CA HIS A 37 -7.14 -2.14 -18.43
C HIS A 37 -7.40 -3.11 -17.28
N ALA A 38 -7.80 -4.33 -17.59
CA ALA A 38 -7.83 -5.42 -16.63
C ALA A 38 -7.02 -6.61 -17.15
N SER A 39 -6.87 -7.60 -16.30
CA SER A 39 -6.10 -8.81 -16.54
C SER A 39 -6.87 -10.01 -16.00
N ARG A 40 -6.70 -11.18 -16.61
CA ARG A 40 -7.02 -12.45 -15.97
C ARG A 40 -6.01 -12.76 -14.87
N ARG A 41 -6.31 -13.75 -14.02
CA ARG A 41 -5.49 -14.07 -12.84
C ARG A 41 -4.04 -14.35 -13.22
N GLU A 42 -3.85 -15.16 -14.25
CA GLU A 42 -2.56 -15.59 -14.78
C GLU A 42 -1.76 -14.46 -15.44
N GLN A 43 -2.43 -13.39 -15.87
CA GLN A 43 -1.80 -12.24 -16.52
C GLN A 43 -1.29 -11.19 -15.53
N VAL A 44 -1.79 -11.19 -14.28
CA VAL A 44 -1.46 -10.16 -13.27
C VAL A 44 0.05 -10.02 -13.07
N ALA A 45 0.78 -11.13 -12.92
CA ALA A 45 2.21 -11.10 -12.67
C ALA A 45 3.00 -10.48 -13.84
N SER A 46 2.65 -10.84 -15.08
CA SER A 46 3.28 -10.23 -16.27
C SER A 46 2.92 -8.76 -16.43
N THR A 47 1.65 -8.39 -16.16
CA THR A 47 1.20 -6.99 -16.20
C THR A 47 1.95 -6.15 -15.15
N PHE A 48 2.10 -6.67 -13.94
CA PHE A 48 2.86 -6.02 -12.88
C PHE A 48 4.32 -5.81 -13.31
N ALA A 49 5.00 -6.88 -13.75
CA ALA A 49 6.41 -6.81 -14.14
C ALA A 49 6.65 -5.82 -15.29
N ARG A 50 5.72 -5.72 -16.26
CA ARG A 50 5.87 -4.87 -17.44
C ARG A 50 5.58 -3.39 -17.17
N PHE A 51 4.63 -3.08 -16.30
CA PHE A 51 4.11 -1.70 -16.16
C PHE A 51 4.26 -1.09 -14.76
N TYR A 52 4.41 -1.92 -13.72
CA TYR A 52 4.33 -1.48 -12.32
C TYR A 52 5.58 -1.78 -11.49
N ALA A 53 6.58 -2.48 -12.05
CA ALA A 53 7.77 -2.90 -11.30
C ALA A 53 8.60 -1.74 -10.72
N GLU A 54 8.59 -0.58 -11.37
CA GLU A 54 9.33 0.62 -10.92
C GLU A 54 8.46 1.59 -10.09
N VAL A 55 7.24 1.20 -9.76
CA VAL A 55 6.33 2.03 -8.96
C VAL A 55 6.67 1.88 -7.48
N HIS A 56 7.05 2.99 -6.84
CA HIS A 56 7.45 3.00 -5.42
C HIS A 56 6.30 3.28 -4.45
N GLU A 57 5.16 3.73 -4.94
CA GLU A 57 3.98 3.94 -4.11
C GLU A 57 3.19 2.64 -3.87
N PRO A 58 2.38 2.55 -2.80
CA PRO A 58 1.62 1.34 -2.50
C PRO A 58 0.61 0.98 -3.60
N LEU A 59 0.70 -0.25 -4.11
CA LEU A 59 -0.21 -0.80 -5.11
C LEU A 59 -1.22 -1.78 -4.50
N VAL A 60 -2.40 -1.85 -5.12
CA VAL A 60 -3.45 -2.80 -4.77
C VAL A 60 -3.96 -3.52 -6.03
N LEU A 61 -4.29 -4.80 -5.86
CA LEU A 61 -5.00 -5.60 -6.83
C LEU A 61 -6.49 -5.59 -6.51
N LEU A 62 -7.27 -5.00 -7.41
CA LEU A 62 -8.73 -5.03 -7.38
C LEU A 62 -9.21 -6.33 -8.02
N THR A 63 -10.07 -7.05 -7.32
CA THR A 63 -10.81 -8.21 -7.86
C THR A 63 -12.20 -7.75 -8.24
N ILE A 64 -12.53 -7.83 -9.52
CA ILE A 64 -13.76 -7.28 -10.11
C ILE A 64 -14.64 -8.45 -10.56
N GLU A 65 -15.89 -8.48 -10.12
CA GLU A 65 -16.91 -9.39 -10.67
C GLU A 65 -17.57 -8.72 -11.87
N THR A 66 -17.39 -9.31 -13.05
CA THR A 66 -17.91 -8.77 -14.31
C THR A 66 -19.42 -8.60 -14.31
N ASP A 67 -20.14 -9.47 -13.60
CA ASP A 67 -21.59 -9.51 -13.58
C ASP A 67 -22.19 -8.38 -12.73
N ARG A 68 -21.34 -7.66 -12.00
CA ARG A 68 -21.69 -6.49 -11.17
C ARG A 68 -21.24 -5.17 -11.80
N LEU A 69 -20.60 -5.23 -12.97
CA LEU A 69 -20.20 -4.03 -13.71
C LEU A 69 -21.43 -3.31 -14.27
N THR A 70 -21.46 -2.00 -14.10
CA THR A 70 -22.45 -1.14 -14.78
C THR A 70 -21.97 -0.71 -16.17
N ALA A 71 -20.65 -0.70 -16.39
CA ALA A 71 -20.04 -0.41 -17.67
C ALA A 71 -19.89 -1.69 -18.51
N PRO A 72 -19.99 -1.60 -19.85
CA PRO A 72 -19.68 -2.73 -20.72
C PRO A 72 -18.21 -3.12 -20.59
N TRP A 73 -17.92 -4.40 -20.77
CA TRP A 73 -16.56 -4.92 -20.83
C TRP A 73 -16.45 -5.94 -21.95
N ARG A 74 -15.24 -6.15 -22.47
CA ARG A 74 -14.94 -7.15 -23.50
C ARG A 74 -13.49 -7.61 -23.38
N GLU A 75 -13.18 -8.71 -24.05
CA GLU A 75 -11.81 -9.19 -24.25
C GLU A 75 -11.30 -8.62 -25.59
N ASP A 76 -10.25 -7.80 -25.54
CA ASP A 76 -9.60 -7.23 -26.72
C ASP A 76 -8.25 -7.89 -26.96
N GLU A 77 -7.88 -8.07 -28.22
CA GLU A 77 -6.56 -8.58 -28.59
C GLU A 77 -5.50 -7.48 -28.47
N VAL A 78 -4.42 -7.79 -27.76
CA VAL A 78 -3.24 -6.95 -27.55
C VAL A 78 -2.01 -7.83 -27.74
N ASP A 79 -1.18 -7.51 -28.73
CA ASP A 79 0.07 -8.22 -29.03
C ASP A 79 -0.07 -9.76 -29.11
N GLY A 80 -1.18 -10.26 -29.67
CA GLY A 80 -1.44 -11.70 -29.85
C GLY A 80 -1.98 -12.43 -28.61
N ALA A 81 -2.37 -11.71 -27.55
CA ALA A 81 -3.10 -12.23 -26.40
C ALA A 81 -4.34 -11.39 -26.13
N THR A 82 -5.38 -11.97 -25.53
CA THR A 82 -6.58 -11.20 -25.15
C THR A 82 -6.48 -10.66 -23.73
N PHE A 83 -6.95 -9.43 -23.52
CA PHE A 83 -7.07 -8.79 -22.22
C PHE A 83 -8.48 -8.24 -22.00
N PRO A 84 -9.04 -8.35 -20.78
CA PRO A 84 -10.31 -7.75 -20.46
C PRO A 84 -10.16 -6.23 -20.32
N HIS A 85 -11.05 -5.48 -20.96
CA HIS A 85 -11.14 -4.02 -20.86
C HIS A 85 -12.55 -3.59 -20.45
N ILE A 86 -12.63 -2.60 -19.55
CA ILE A 86 -13.89 -2.02 -19.08
C ILE A 86 -14.11 -0.67 -19.76
N TYR A 87 -15.16 -0.55 -20.56
CA TYR A 87 -15.48 0.62 -21.37
C TYR A 87 -16.38 1.59 -20.60
N GLY A 88 -15.85 2.12 -19.50
CA GLY A 88 -16.54 3.08 -18.66
C GLY A 88 -16.00 3.11 -17.23
N PRO A 89 -16.54 3.98 -16.37
CA PRO A 89 -16.12 4.09 -14.98
C PRO A 89 -16.37 2.77 -14.24
N LEU A 90 -15.38 2.32 -13.48
CA LEU A 90 -15.50 1.14 -12.63
C LEU A 90 -16.32 1.51 -11.38
N ASN A 91 -17.51 0.95 -11.28
CA ASN A 91 -18.37 1.13 -10.11
C ASN A 91 -17.81 0.34 -8.91
N ARG A 92 -17.75 0.99 -7.74
CA ARG A 92 -17.24 0.38 -6.49
C ARG A 92 -17.89 -0.96 -6.16
N ALA A 93 -19.19 -1.11 -6.47
CA ALA A 93 -19.92 -2.34 -6.20
C ALA A 93 -19.40 -3.54 -6.99
N ALA A 94 -18.77 -3.36 -8.17
CA ALA A 94 -18.19 -4.48 -8.91
C ALA A 94 -16.91 -5.03 -8.27
N VAL A 95 -16.23 -4.24 -7.43
CA VAL A 95 -15.00 -4.64 -6.74
C VAL A 95 -15.35 -5.46 -5.49
N VAL A 96 -15.07 -6.77 -5.54
CA VAL A 96 -15.37 -7.73 -4.47
C VAL A 96 -14.17 -8.07 -3.58
N GLY A 97 -12.97 -7.64 -3.99
CA GLY A 97 -11.75 -7.85 -3.23
C GLY A 97 -10.72 -6.78 -3.53
N VAL A 98 -9.96 -6.40 -2.52
CA VAL A 98 -8.84 -5.46 -2.64
C VAL A 98 -7.69 -6.05 -1.83
N GLN A 99 -6.59 -6.35 -2.52
CA GLN A 99 -5.42 -6.99 -1.91
C GLN A 99 -4.18 -6.18 -2.21
N PRO A 100 -3.38 -5.78 -1.22
CA PRO A 100 -2.11 -5.13 -1.49
C PRO A 100 -1.18 -6.02 -2.31
N LEU A 101 -0.43 -5.41 -3.23
CA LEU A 101 0.62 -6.08 -3.98
C LEU A 101 1.97 -5.90 -3.28
N ASN A 102 2.76 -6.97 -3.25
CA ASN A 102 4.16 -6.89 -2.83
C ASN A 102 5.05 -6.47 -4.01
N ALA A 103 6.36 -6.28 -3.73
CA ALA A 103 7.33 -5.82 -4.72
C ALA A 103 7.51 -6.78 -5.91
N ASP A 104 7.05 -8.03 -5.78
CA ASP A 104 7.15 -9.07 -6.80
C ASP A 104 5.83 -9.29 -7.56
N GLY A 105 4.81 -8.45 -7.33
CA GLY A 105 3.51 -8.56 -7.98
C GLY A 105 2.60 -9.67 -7.43
N GLY A 106 2.98 -10.27 -6.30
CA GLY A 106 2.16 -11.22 -5.54
C GLY A 106 1.17 -10.50 -4.62
N THR A 107 0.06 -11.17 -4.29
CA THR A 107 -0.90 -10.66 -3.30
C THR A 107 -0.47 -11.05 -1.89
N GLU A 108 -0.31 -10.06 -1.02
CA GLU A 108 -0.15 -10.30 0.42
C GLU A 108 -1.53 -10.25 1.10
N PRO A 109 -1.88 -11.21 1.97
CA PRO A 109 -3.06 -11.08 2.81
C PRO A 109 -2.98 -9.79 3.61
N LEU A 110 -4.08 -9.01 3.61
CA LEU A 110 -4.18 -7.75 4.34
C LEU A 110 -3.77 -7.91 5.83
N THR A 111 -4.06 -9.07 6.42
CA THR A 111 -3.66 -9.45 7.77
C THR A 111 -2.15 -9.40 7.98
N ILE A 112 -1.34 -9.86 7.02
CA ILE A 112 0.12 -9.88 7.16
C ILE A 112 0.68 -8.46 7.14
N LEU A 113 0.11 -7.56 6.34
CA LEU A 113 0.50 -6.15 6.34
C LEU A 113 0.15 -5.43 7.64
N PHE A 114 -1.07 -5.65 8.16
CA PHE A 114 -1.45 -5.13 9.47
C PHE A 114 -0.56 -5.69 10.59
N VAL A 115 -0.31 -6.99 10.59
CA VAL A 115 0.54 -7.64 11.60
C VAL A 115 1.98 -7.14 11.51
N ARG A 116 2.54 -6.99 10.30
CA ARG A 116 3.91 -6.48 10.11
C ARG A 116 4.05 -5.05 10.62
N GLU A 117 3.09 -4.18 10.33
CA GLU A 117 3.09 -2.80 10.82
C GLU A 117 2.88 -2.74 12.34
N MET A 118 2.00 -3.57 12.88
CA MET A 118 1.77 -3.69 14.32
C MET A 118 3.04 -4.17 15.03
N VAL A 119 3.69 -5.22 14.54
CA VAL A 119 4.95 -5.74 15.08
C VAL A 119 6.04 -4.69 15.04
N LEU A 120 6.20 -3.96 13.93
CA LEU A 120 7.18 -2.88 13.84
C LEU A 120 6.94 -1.81 14.90
N ARG A 121 5.70 -1.31 15.03
CA ARG A 121 5.35 -0.28 16.02
C ARG A 121 5.55 -0.76 17.45
N ILE A 122 5.22 -2.02 17.73
CA ILE A 122 5.47 -2.65 19.03
C ILE A 122 6.96 -2.71 19.32
N VAL A 123 7.77 -3.21 18.38
CA VAL A 123 9.24 -3.27 18.53
C VAL A 123 9.82 -1.88 18.74
N LEU A 124 9.39 -0.89 17.97
CA LEU A 124 9.91 0.48 18.05
C LEU A 124 9.51 1.15 19.39
N ALA A 125 8.30 0.88 19.89
CA ALA A 125 7.86 1.32 21.21
C ALA A 125 8.66 0.64 22.34
N VAL A 126 8.92 -0.66 22.24
CA VAL A 126 9.75 -1.40 23.20
C VAL A 126 11.18 -0.88 23.22
N VAL A 127 11.80 -0.69 22.04
CA VAL A 127 13.13 -0.09 21.92
C VAL A 127 13.15 1.33 22.51
N GLY A 128 12.13 2.14 22.22
CA GLY A 128 12.00 3.48 22.81
C GLY A 128 11.93 3.45 24.33
N MET A 129 11.12 2.57 24.91
CA MET A 129 11.05 2.38 26.37
C MET A 129 12.39 1.96 26.97
N LEU A 130 13.11 1.05 26.30
CA LEU A 130 14.45 0.61 26.74
C LEU A 130 15.48 1.74 26.65
N LEU A 131 15.44 2.58 25.62
CA LEU A 131 16.32 3.75 25.49
C LEU A 131 16.07 4.77 26.61
N VAL A 132 14.80 5.01 26.97
CA VAL A 132 14.44 5.87 28.10
C VAL A 132 14.94 5.28 29.43
N ALA A 133 14.72 3.97 29.66
CA ALA A 133 15.18 3.30 30.86
C ALA A 133 16.72 3.31 31.00
N ALA A 134 17.43 3.05 29.90
CA ALA A 134 18.89 3.13 29.85
C ALA A 134 19.37 4.56 30.10
N GLY A 135 18.72 5.55 29.47
CA GLY A 135 19.00 6.97 29.68
C GLY A 135 18.84 7.39 31.14
N VAL A 136 17.74 7.03 31.80
CA VAL A 136 17.51 7.29 33.23
C VAL A 136 18.60 6.64 34.09
N THR A 137 18.97 5.40 33.79
CA THR A 137 19.95 4.64 34.58
C THR A 137 21.35 5.28 34.47
N ALA A 138 21.79 5.59 33.25
CA ALA A 138 23.06 6.27 32.99
C ALA A 138 23.07 7.71 33.54
N GLY A 139 21.93 8.41 33.45
CA GLY A 139 21.80 9.74 34.00
C GLY A 139 21.94 9.77 35.52
N LYS A 140 21.30 8.84 36.22
CA LYS A 140 21.43 8.70 37.69
C LYS A 140 22.88 8.46 38.14
N SER A 141 23.67 7.73 37.36
CA SER A 141 25.08 7.49 37.69
C SER A 141 25.98 8.72 37.48
N LEU A 142 25.54 9.70 36.69
CA LEU A 142 26.29 10.93 36.43
C LEU A 142 26.00 12.03 37.46
N HIS A 143 24.74 12.17 37.91
CA HIS A 143 24.37 13.20 38.88
C HIS A 143 23.11 12.83 39.68
N ALA A 144 23.20 12.79 41.01
CA ALA A 144 22.13 12.31 41.89
C ALA A 144 20.84 13.14 41.86
N GLY A 145 20.93 14.45 41.61
CA GLY A 145 19.76 15.35 41.54
C GLY A 145 19.00 15.31 40.22
N TRP A 146 19.61 15.81 39.15
CA TRP A 146 18.94 16.01 37.84
C TRP A 146 19.27 14.95 36.79
N GLY A 147 20.19 14.03 37.10
CA GLY A 147 20.70 13.07 36.13
C GLY A 147 19.62 12.14 35.57
N ALA A 148 18.66 11.70 36.40
CA ALA A 148 17.54 10.89 35.94
C ALA A 148 16.66 11.61 34.89
N LEU A 149 16.39 12.90 35.09
CA LEU A 149 15.56 13.70 34.20
C LEU A 149 16.29 14.01 32.89
N ALA A 150 17.56 14.41 32.98
CA ALA A 150 18.40 14.64 31.80
C ALA A 150 18.55 13.36 30.96
N GLY A 151 18.78 12.23 31.64
CA GLY A 151 18.88 10.91 31.03
C GLY A 151 17.59 10.44 30.34
N ALA A 152 16.43 10.65 30.97
CA ALA A 152 15.13 10.38 30.35
C ALA A 152 14.93 11.22 29.08
N GLY A 153 15.27 12.51 29.13
CA GLY A 153 15.18 13.42 27.97
C GLY A 153 16.04 12.95 26.79
N VAL A 154 17.28 12.52 27.05
CA VAL A 154 18.16 11.94 26.02
C VAL A 154 17.57 10.66 25.43
N GLY A 155 17.02 9.77 26.27
CA GLY A 155 16.39 8.54 25.81
C GLY A 155 15.15 8.79 24.94
N VAL A 156 14.31 9.76 25.30
CA VAL A 156 13.15 10.18 24.49
C VAL A 156 13.60 10.76 23.15
N ALA A 157 14.60 11.64 23.15
CA ALA A 157 15.12 12.24 21.93
C ALA A 157 15.72 11.19 20.97
N ALA A 158 16.47 10.22 21.52
CA ALA A 158 17.02 9.11 20.74
C ALA A 158 15.92 8.21 20.15
N ALA A 159 14.90 7.88 20.95
CA ALA A 159 13.75 7.10 20.48
C ALA A 159 12.97 7.83 19.38
N ALA A 160 12.74 9.14 19.53
CA ALA A 160 12.06 9.96 18.54
C ALA A 160 12.86 10.07 17.24
N LEU A 161 14.18 10.24 17.33
CA LEU A 161 15.06 10.25 16.15
C LEU A 161 15.03 8.92 15.41
N LEU A 162 15.12 7.80 16.14
CA LEU A 162 15.01 6.45 15.57
C LEU A 162 13.66 6.28 14.85
N PHE A 163 12.56 6.69 15.49
CA PHE A 163 11.22 6.65 14.90
C PHE A 163 11.16 7.44 13.59
N ALA A 164 11.68 8.68 13.59
CA ALA A 164 11.70 9.54 12.42
C ALA A 164 12.53 8.95 11.27
N VAL A 165 13.70 8.36 11.55
CA VAL A 165 14.55 7.75 10.52
C VAL A 165 13.90 6.50 9.92
N VAL A 166 13.35 5.61 10.77
CA VAL A 166 12.72 4.36 10.32
C VAL A 166 11.48 4.65 9.48
N LEU A 167 10.66 5.62 9.87
CA LEU A 167 9.47 6.02 9.11
C LEU A 167 9.81 6.77 7.82
N ARG A 168 10.84 7.64 7.81
CA ARG A 168 11.27 8.36 6.60
C ARG A 168 11.87 7.45 5.52
N ARG A 169 12.40 6.28 5.86
CA ARG A 169 12.87 5.30 4.87
C ARG A 169 11.74 4.52 4.19
N ARG A 170 10.49 4.73 4.61
CA ARG A 170 9.31 4.00 4.13
C ARG A 170 8.30 4.87 3.38
N GLY A 171 8.49 6.19 3.35
CA GLY A 171 7.69 7.14 2.56
C GLY A 171 8.54 7.74 1.46
#